data_AF-A0A932K1Q5-F1
#
_entry.id   AF-A0A932K1Q5-F1
#
_cell.length_a   1.000
_cell.length_b   1.000
_cell.length_c   1.000
_cell.angle_alpha   90.00
_cell.angle_beta   90.00
_cell.angle_gamma   90.00
#
_symmetry.space_group_name_H-M   'P 1'
#
loop_
_entity.id
_entity.type
_entity.pdbx_description
1 polymer ?
#
loop_
_entity_poly.entity_id
_entity_poly.type
_entity_poly.pdbx_seq_one_letter_code
_entity_poly.pdbx_strand_id
1 'polypeptide(L)'
;MPTVLSVVKSGANHRSYPKPKAAGPARPQSNRFTGALGKFVLATSFIIPTIGHSQETKVDKANTPHTETIASKGSFEELLQTTGAKGLVHGSIPDLDMFVFTYGDLLKGEHHSLIPKNDDVRSNLQKATRHQEIKINGQVVKKGTPQQHVSVEKVELGKAWDPK
;
A
#
# COMPACT_ATOMS: atom_id res chain seq x y z
N MET A 1 -21.88 50.54 41.87
CA MET A 1 -20.64 50.70 41.08
C MET A 1 -20.72 49.79 39.86
N PRO A 2 -20.10 50.14 38.72
CA PRO A 2 -20.57 49.68 37.40
C PRO A 2 -20.06 48.29 36.98
N THR A 3 -20.91 47.58 36.23
CA THR A 3 -20.57 46.39 35.45
C THR A 3 -19.73 46.78 34.23
N VAL A 4 -18.62 46.07 33.98
CA VAL A 4 -17.80 46.25 32.77
C VAL A 4 -17.96 45.02 31.86
N LEU A 5 -18.66 45.20 30.73
CA LEU A 5 -18.57 44.24 29.62
C LEU A 5 -17.30 44.55 28.81
N SER A 6 -16.41 43.57 28.67
CA SER A 6 -15.28 43.63 27.74
C SER A 6 -15.60 42.84 26.45
N VAL A 7 -15.91 43.57 25.39
CA VAL A 7 -15.98 43.04 24.01
C VAL A 7 -14.62 43.21 23.35
N VAL A 8 -13.97 42.13 22.92
CA VAL A 8 -12.77 42.21 22.06
C VAL A 8 -12.90 41.31 20.83
N LYS A 9 -12.81 41.97 19.68
CA LYS A 9 -12.92 41.53 18.29
C LYS A 9 -12.27 40.17 17.96
N SER A 10 -13.01 39.34 17.24
CA SER A 10 -12.46 38.27 16.40
C SER A 10 -11.79 38.87 15.15
N GLY A 11 -10.53 38.53 14.90
CA GLY A 11 -9.75 39.00 13.75
C GLY A 11 -9.85 38.05 12.56
N ALA A 12 -10.72 38.34 11.60
CA ALA A 12 -10.83 37.57 10.36
C ALA A 12 -9.68 37.90 9.38
N ASN A 13 -8.63 37.08 9.39
CA ASN A 13 -7.53 37.17 8.42
C ASN A 13 -7.99 36.69 7.02
N HIS A 14 -8.48 37.61 6.18
CA HIS A 14 -8.77 37.35 4.78
C HIS A 14 -7.48 37.09 3.98
N ARG A 15 -7.06 35.82 3.88
CA ARG A 15 -6.09 35.38 2.87
C ARG A 15 -6.72 35.48 1.48
N SER A 16 -6.31 36.49 0.72
CA SER A 16 -6.66 36.60 -0.70
C SER A 16 -5.83 35.62 -1.52
N TYR A 17 -6.46 34.56 -2.02
CA TYR A 17 -5.83 33.62 -2.93
C TYR A 17 -5.76 34.20 -4.36
N PRO A 18 -4.63 34.06 -5.09
CA PRO A 18 -4.56 34.47 -6.49
C PRO A 18 -5.46 33.59 -7.36
N LYS A 19 -6.21 34.21 -8.29
CA LYS A 19 -7.05 33.49 -9.25
C LYS A 19 -6.20 32.55 -10.12
N PRO A 20 -6.61 31.29 -10.35
CA PRO A 20 -5.94 30.41 -11.31
C PRO A 20 -6.06 31.00 -12.73
N LYS A 21 -4.97 30.96 -13.49
CA LYS A 21 -4.98 31.31 -14.92
C LYS A 21 -5.77 30.23 -15.68
N ALA A 22 -6.61 30.66 -16.63
CA ALA A 22 -7.39 29.76 -17.46
C ALA A 22 -6.48 28.81 -18.26
N ALA A 23 -6.81 27.52 -18.26
CA ALA A 23 -6.13 26.54 -19.10
C ALA A 23 -6.45 26.78 -20.58
N GLY A 24 -5.43 26.74 -21.44
CA GLY A 24 -5.61 26.80 -22.89
C GLY A 24 -6.27 25.52 -23.44
N PRO A 25 -6.86 25.57 -24.65
CA PRO A 25 -7.55 24.43 -25.24
C PRO A 25 -6.62 23.24 -25.49
N ALA A 26 -7.12 22.04 -25.22
CA ALA A 26 -6.37 20.80 -25.39
C ALA A 26 -6.06 20.51 -26.87
N ARG A 27 -4.83 20.08 -27.17
CA ARG A 27 -4.48 19.52 -28.49
C ARG A 27 -5.05 18.11 -28.62
N PRO A 28 -5.71 17.75 -29.74
CA PRO A 28 -6.06 16.37 -30.00
C PRO A 28 -4.81 15.57 -30.38
N GLN A 29 -4.51 14.51 -29.63
CA GLN A 29 -3.58 13.47 -30.08
C GLN A 29 -4.36 12.30 -30.66
N SER A 30 -4.54 12.33 -31.98
CA SER A 30 -4.77 11.11 -32.74
C SER A 30 -3.44 10.39 -32.93
N ASN A 31 -3.36 9.11 -32.58
CA ASN A 31 -2.77 8.13 -33.50
C ASN A 31 -3.22 6.71 -33.17
N ARG A 32 -3.67 6.01 -34.21
CA ARG A 32 -3.95 4.57 -34.19
C ARG A 32 -2.61 3.85 -34.22
N PHE A 33 -2.49 2.73 -33.49
CA PHE A 33 -1.57 1.67 -33.90
C PHE A 33 -2.25 0.31 -33.83
N THR A 34 -2.19 -0.40 -34.94
CA THR A 34 -2.84 -1.69 -35.20
C THR A 34 -1.86 -2.83 -34.97
N GLY A 35 -2.30 -3.85 -34.24
CA GLY A 35 -2.03 -5.27 -34.52
C GLY A 35 -0.62 -5.83 -34.28
N ALA A 36 -0.56 -6.88 -33.46
CA ALA A 36 0.20 -8.10 -33.76
C ALA A 36 -0.25 -9.25 -32.83
N LEU A 37 -0.97 -10.25 -33.34
CA LEU A 37 -1.17 -11.52 -32.62
C LEU A 37 0.10 -12.38 -32.77
N GLY A 38 0.99 -12.34 -31.76
CA GLY A 38 2.11 -13.26 -31.65
C GLY A 38 1.70 -14.54 -30.91
N LYS A 39 1.58 -15.67 -31.60
CA LYS A 39 1.41 -16.98 -30.96
C LYS A 39 2.75 -17.43 -30.36
N PHE A 40 2.80 -17.66 -29.05
CA PHE A 40 3.92 -18.36 -28.41
C PHE A 40 3.50 -19.78 -28.02
N VAL A 41 4.28 -20.76 -28.48
CA VAL A 41 4.20 -22.15 -28.04
C VAL A 41 5.36 -22.38 -27.09
N LEU A 42 5.10 -22.91 -25.90
CA LEU A 42 6.14 -23.38 -24.99
C LEU A 42 5.80 -24.79 -24.52
N ALA A 43 6.51 -25.78 -25.06
CA ALA A 43 6.45 -27.15 -24.57
C ALA A 43 7.58 -27.35 -23.55
N THR A 44 7.23 -27.71 -22.32
CA THR A 44 8.21 -28.04 -21.27
C THR A 44 7.88 -29.38 -20.63
N SER A 45 8.46 -30.45 -21.16
CA SER A 45 8.46 -31.77 -20.54
C SER A 45 9.51 -31.80 -19.42
N PHE A 46 9.08 -31.90 -18.17
CA PHE A 46 9.97 -32.14 -17.03
C PHE A 46 9.86 -33.58 -16.52
N ILE A 47 11.01 -34.23 -16.42
CA ILE A 47 11.19 -35.58 -15.88
C ILE A 47 11.36 -35.47 -14.36
N ILE A 48 10.64 -36.30 -13.60
CA ILE A 48 10.76 -36.36 -12.13
C ILE A 48 11.43 -37.68 -11.74
N PRO A 49 12.63 -37.66 -11.11
CA PRO A 49 13.18 -38.82 -10.40
C PRO A 49 12.64 -38.88 -8.96
N THR A 50 12.20 -40.06 -8.52
CA THR A 50 11.65 -40.30 -7.17
C THR A 50 12.58 -41.19 -6.34
N ILE A 51 13.48 -40.57 -5.57
CA ILE A 51 14.30 -41.19 -4.50
C ILE A 51 14.58 -40.07 -3.47
N GLY A 52 14.50 -40.23 -2.14
CA GLY A 52 14.19 -41.41 -1.33
C GLY A 52 13.93 -41.03 0.15
N HIS A 53 13.75 -42.04 1.00
CA HIS A 53 13.42 -41.91 2.44
C HIS A 53 14.60 -41.42 3.31
N SER A 54 14.29 -40.70 4.40
CA SER A 54 15.02 -40.74 5.69
C SER A 54 14.22 -40.06 6.81
N GLN A 55 14.28 -40.60 8.04
CA GLN A 55 13.58 -40.13 9.24
C GLN A 55 14.53 -39.44 10.26
N GLU A 56 13.94 -38.98 11.38
CA GLU A 56 14.54 -38.53 12.67
C GLU A 56 15.14 -37.10 12.72
N THR A 57 15.16 -36.36 13.86
CA THR A 57 14.62 -36.59 15.24
C THR A 57 14.26 -35.28 15.99
N LYS A 58 13.61 -35.43 17.18
CA LYS A 58 13.69 -34.57 18.39
C LYS A 58 13.13 -33.13 18.40
N VAL A 59 11.92 -32.99 18.97
CA VAL A 59 11.65 -32.42 20.32
C VAL A 59 12.79 -31.53 20.89
N ASP A 60 12.63 -30.23 21.19
CA ASP A 60 11.82 -29.72 22.31
C ASP A 60 11.70 -28.16 22.38
N LYS A 61 10.73 -27.66 23.17
CA LYS A 61 10.58 -26.32 23.81
C LYS A 61 10.15 -25.04 23.04
N ALA A 62 9.44 -24.22 23.83
CA ALA A 62 9.06 -22.80 23.70
C ALA A 62 7.88 -22.44 22.77
N ASN A 63 6.67 -22.49 23.35
CA ASN A 63 5.53 -21.69 22.90
C ASN A 63 5.94 -20.20 22.83
N THR A 64 6.13 -19.72 21.62
CA THR A 64 6.30 -18.30 21.28
C THR A 64 5.06 -17.92 20.48
N PRO A 65 4.37 -16.79 20.73
CA PRO A 65 3.15 -16.47 20.02
C PRO A 65 3.42 -16.45 18.51
N HIS A 66 2.66 -17.25 17.77
CA HIS A 66 2.82 -17.38 16.33
C HIS A 66 2.54 -16.03 15.67
N THR A 67 3.60 -15.33 15.28
CA THR A 67 3.49 -14.40 14.14
C THR A 67 3.18 -15.28 12.95
N GLU A 68 1.92 -15.28 12.51
CA GLU A 68 1.52 -15.95 11.28
C GLU A 68 2.29 -15.31 10.13
N THR A 69 3.33 -16.00 9.65
CA THR A 69 4.02 -15.62 8.42
C THR A 69 2.98 -15.66 7.31
N ILE A 70 2.52 -14.48 6.86
CA ILE A 70 1.56 -14.34 5.76
C ILE A 70 2.30 -14.67 4.45
N ALA A 71 2.59 -15.95 4.26
CA ALA A 71 3.32 -16.50 3.13
C ALA A 71 2.40 -16.61 1.90
N SER A 72 2.00 -15.47 1.35
CA SER A 72 1.35 -15.43 0.04
C SER A 72 2.31 -15.91 -1.05
N LYS A 73 1.90 -16.98 -1.76
CA LYS A 73 2.69 -17.62 -2.82
C LYS A 73 2.64 -16.79 -4.11
N GLY A 74 3.66 -15.98 -4.33
CA GLY A 74 3.84 -15.10 -5.50
C GLY A 74 4.88 -14.03 -5.20
N SER A 75 5.32 -13.28 -6.21
CA SER A 75 6.15 -12.08 -5.94
C SER A 75 5.27 -10.95 -5.38
N PHE A 76 5.85 -10.01 -4.63
CA PHE A 76 5.09 -8.84 -4.13
C PHE A 76 4.42 -8.05 -5.28
N GLU A 77 5.15 -7.86 -6.39
CA GLU A 77 4.67 -7.16 -7.59
C GLU A 77 3.52 -7.91 -8.28
N GLU A 78 3.58 -9.24 -8.34
CA GLU A 78 2.52 -10.10 -8.88
C GLU A 78 1.26 -10.06 -8.00
N LEU A 79 1.43 -10.10 -6.68
CA LEU A 79 0.32 -10.05 -5.71
C LEU A 79 -0.41 -8.71 -5.75
N LEU A 80 0.31 -7.58 -5.88
CA LEU A 80 -0.29 -6.26 -6.05
C LEU A 80 -1.25 -6.18 -7.25
N GLN A 81 -0.91 -6.84 -8.36
CA GLN A 81 -1.69 -6.82 -9.60
C GLN A 81 -2.80 -7.88 -9.65
N THR A 82 -2.72 -8.93 -8.84
CA THR A 82 -3.65 -10.07 -8.87
C THR A 82 -4.57 -10.09 -7.65
N THR A 83 -4.23 -10.86 -6.62
CA THR A 83 -5.10 -11.12 -5.47
C THR A 83 -5.11 -9.99 -4.44
N GLY A 84 -4.06 -9.15 -4.42
CA GLY A 84 -3.79 -8.08 -3.47
C GLY A 84 -2.76 -8.52 -2.41
N ALA A 85 -1.70 -7.74 -2.25
CA ALA A 85 -0.64 -7.99 -1.27
C ALA A 85 -1.14 -7.67 0.15
N LYS A 86 -1.02 -8.64 1.06
CA LYS A 86 -1.36 -8.50 2.49
C LYS A 86 -0.14 -8.09 3.30
N GLY A 87 -0.35 -7.30 4.34
CA GLY A 87 0.71 -6.84 5.23
C GLY A 87 0.19 -5.88 6.28
N LEU A 88 1.10 -5.11 6.89
CA LEU A 88 0.82 -4.27 8.05
C LEU A 88 1.07 -2.79 7.75
N VAL A 89 0.28 -1.90 8.36
CA VAL A 89 0.64 -0.47 8.41
C VAL A 89 1.78 -0.27 9.40
N HIS A 90 2.97 0.05 8.92
CA HIS A 90 4.13 0.31 9.78
C HIS A 90 4.05 1.68 10.47
N GLY A 91 3.58 2.68 9.71
CA GLY A 91 3.37 4.04 10.16
C GLY A 91 2.48 4.81 9.19
N SER A 92 1.72 5.76 9.71
CA SER A 92 0.83 6.64 8.96
C SER A 92 0.89 8.05 9.55
N ILE A 93 0.93 9.06 8.69
CA ILE A 93 0.69 10.47 9.02
C ILE A 93 -0.43 10.94 8.08
N PRO A 94 -1.71 10.73 8.46
CA PRO A 94 -2.87 10.94 7.61
C PRO A 94 -2.97 12.36 7.02
N ASP A 95 -2.60 13.37 7.80
CA ASP A 95 -2.66 14.80 7.41
C ASP A 95 -1.70 15.17 6.28
N LEU A 96 -0.71 14.32 6.00
CA LEU A 96 0.32 14.53 4.97
C LEU A 96 0.26 13.47 3.85
N ASP A 97 -0.78 12.63 3.82
CA ASP A 97 -0.92 11.48 2.91
C ASP A 97 0.28 10.51 2.91
N MET A 98 1.04 10.45 4.01
CA MET A 98 2.22 9.58 4.13
C MET A 98 1.85 8.28 4.85
N PHE A 99 1.88 7.16 4.13
CA PHE A 99 1.58 5.83 4.66
C PHE A 99 2.69 4.85 4.29
N VAL A 100 3.17 4.08 5.26
CA VAL A 100 4.19 3.04 5.07
C VAL A 100 3.56 1.67 5.34
N PHE A 101 3.63 0.81 4.33
CA PHE A 101 3.21 -0.58 4.38
C PHE A 101 4.43 -1.49 4.56
N THR A 102 4.30 -2.51 5.41
CA THR A 102 5.27 -3.61 5.50
C THR A 102 4.66 -4.86 4.86
N TYR A 103 5.34 -5.41 3.86
CA TYR A 103 5.06 -6.74 3.33
C TYR A 103 5.81 -7.79 4.18
N GLY A 104 5.08 -8.75 4.76
CA GLY A 104 5.63 -9.74 5.68
C GLY A 104 5.70 -9.28 7.15
N ASP A 105 6.71 -9.73 7.89
CA ASP A 105 6.90 -9.43 9.31
C ASP A 105 7.16 -7.95 9.59
N LEU A 106 6.66 -7.41 10.70
CA LEU A 106 6.74 -5.99 11.03
C LEU A 106 8.19 -5.46 11.14
N LEU A 107 9.13 -6.28 11.61
CA LEU A 107 10.52 -5.91 11.91
C LEU A 107 11.51 -6.29 10.80
N LYS A 108 11.18 -7.30 9.98
CA LYS A 108 12.06 -7.85 8.94
C LYS A 108 11.49 -7.80 7.52
N GLY A 109 10.25 -7.35 7.37
CA GLY A 109 9.56 -7.26 6.08
C GLY A 109 9.99 -6.07 5.22
N GLU A 110 9.53 -6.08 3.98
CA GLU A 110 9.86 -5.03 3.00
C GLU A 110 8.97 -3.80 3.23
N HIS A 111 9.57 -2.60 3.30
CA HIS A 111 8.85 -1.35 3.59
C HIS A 111 8.58 -0.53 2.33
N HIS A 112 7.31 -0.32 2.00
CA HIS A 112 6.89 0.42 0.82
C HIS A 112 6.08 1.67 1.20
N SER A 113 6.38 2.80 0.57
CA SER A 113 5.60 4.03 0.72
C SER A 113 4.37 3.98 -0.20
N LEU A 114 3.17 4.15 0.34
CA LEU A 114 1.93 4.10 -0.43
C LEU A 114 1.56 5.48 -1.00
N ILE A 115 1.08 5.50 -2.23
CA ILE A 115 0.57 6.68 -2.93
C ILE A 115 -0.87 6.38 -3.37
N PRO A 116 -1.91 6.96 -2.75
CA PRO A 116 -3.30 6.73 -3.15
C PRO A 116 -3.57 7.30 -4.56
N LYS A 117 -4.17 6.51 -5.46
CA LYS A 117 -4.57 6.99 -6.80
C LYS A 117 -5.89 7.77 -6.83
N ASN A 118 -6.73 7.64 -5.80
CA ASN A 118 -8.04 8.28 -5.72
C ASN A 118 -8.42 8.61 -4.26
N ASP A 119 -9.48 9.39 -4.09
CA ASP A 119 -9.91 9.90 -2.80
C ASP A 119 -10.50 8.81 -1.89
N ASP A 120 -11.09 7.74 -2.45
CA ASP A 120 -11.61 6.60 -1.69
C ASP A 120 -10.48 5.81 -1.02
N VAL A 121 -9.39 5.53 -1.77
CA VAL A 121 -8.18 4.89 -1.24
C VAL A 121 -7.51 5.80 -0.20
N ARG A 122 -7.44 7.12 -0.45
CA ARG A 122 -6.94 8.08 0.56
C ARG A 122 -7.77 8.00 1.84
N SER A 123 -9.09 8.14 1.75
CA SER A 123 -10.01 8.09 2.90
C SER A 123 -9.88 6.79 3.68
N ASN A 124 -9.70 5.65 3.01
CA ASN A 124 -9.52 4.37 3.68
C ASN A 124 -8.13 4.21 4.32
N LEU A 125 -7.06 4.69 3.69
CA LEU A 125 -5.72 4.72 4.31
C LEU A 125 -5.66 5.66 5.52
N GLN A 126 -6.38 6.79 5.50
CA GLN A 126 -6.49 7.71 6.64
C GLN A 126 -7.19 7.09 7.86
N LYS A 127 -8.05 6.07 7.66
CA LYS A 127 -8.69 5.30 8.74
C LYS A 127 -7.79 4.18 9.29
N ALA A 128 -6.70 3.84 8.60
CA ALA A 128 -5.88 2.69 8.94
C ALA A 128 -4.97 2.99 10.15
N THR A 129 -5.10 2.20 11.20
CA THR A 129 -4.28 2.36 12.41
C THR A 129 -2.92 1.69 12.26
N ARG A 130 -1.93 2.14 13.05
CA ARG A 130 -0.63 1.48 13.10
C ARG A 130 -0.79 0.01 13.50
N HIS A 131 -0.06 -0.87 12.81
CA HIS A 131 -0.10 -2.33 12.92
C HIS A 131 -1.41 -3.01 12.53
N GLN A 132 -2.38 -2.28 11.96
CA GLN A 132 -3.54 -2.90 11.32
C GLN A 132 -3.11 -3.72 10.10
N GLU A 133 -3.68 -4.92 9.96
CA GLU A 133 -3.57 -5.68 8.71
C GLU A 133 -4.31 -4.93 7.60
N ILE A 134 -3.65 -4.67 6.48
CA ILE A 134 -4.29 -4.17 5.27
C ILE A 134 -3.90 -5.02 4.07
N LYS A 135 -4.76 -5.00 3.07
CA LYS A 135 -4.53 -5.64 1.79
C LYS A 135 -4.62 -4.60 0.68
N ILE A 136 -3.59 -4.51 -0.14
CA ILE A 136 -3.43 -3.47 -1.16
C ILE A 136 -3.33 -4.07 -2.57
N ASN A 137 -3.93 -3.39 -3.54
CA ASN A 137 -3.74 -3.64 -4.97
C ASN A 137 -3.21 -2.39 -5.65
N GLY A 138 -2.43 -2.57 -6.70
CA GLY A 138 -1.85 -1.48 -7.48
C GLY A 138 -0.55 -1.89 -8.17
N GLN A 139 0.41 -0.97 -8.21
CA GLN A 139 1.67 -1.17 -8.95
C GLN A 139 2.86 -0.51 -8.24
N VAL A 140 4.02 -1.18 -8.24
CA VAL A 140 5.28 -0.58 -7.81
C VAL A 140 5.68 0.54 -8.77
N VAL A 141 5.99 1.71 -8.23
CA VAL A 141 6.48 2.87 -8.96
C VAL A 141 8.00 2.75 -9.06
N LYS A 142 8.50 2.44 -10.26
CA LYS A 142 9.93 2.37 -10.56
C LYS A 142 10.54 3.78 -10.61
N LYS A 143 10.86 4.33 -9.44
CA LYS A 143 11.73 5.50 -9.24
C LYS A 143 13.03 5.07 -8.59
N GLY A 144 14.12 5.78 -8.86
CA GLY A 144 15.44 5.55 -8.25
C GLY A 144 15.55 6.03 -6.80
N THR A 145 14.50 5.88 -6.00
CA THR A 145 14.48 6.19 -4.57
C THR A 145 14.91 4.95 -3.78
N PRO A 146 15.66 5.08 -2.66
CA PRO A 146 16.07 3.94 -1.85
C PRO A 146 14.90 3.13 -1.29
N GLN A 147 13.80 3.82 -0.94
CA GLN A 147 12.54 3.19 -0.60
C GLN A 147 11.66 3.05 -1.85
N GLN A 148 11.06 1.88 -2.04
CA GLN A 148 10.09 1.66 -3.10
C GLN A 148 8.76 2.32 -2.77
N HIS A 149 8.08 2.80 -3.81
CA HIS A 149 6.74 3.37 -3.70
C HIS A 149 5.72 2.46 -4.40
N VAL A 150 4.50 2.36 -3.86
CA VAL A 150 3.38 1.64 -4.49
C VAL A 150 2.26 2.64 -4.77
N SER A 151 1.82 2.68 -6.02
CA SER A 151 0.65 3.46 -6.42
C SER A 151 -0.59 2.58 -6.22
N VAL A 152 -1.39 2.89 -5.20
CA VAL A 152 -2.47 2.04 -4.69
C VAL A 152 -3.78 2.38 -5.38
N GLU A 153 -4.41 1.36 -5.97
CA GLU A 153 -5.70 1.42 -6.69
C GLU A 153 -6.87 1.02 -5.80
N LYS A 154 -6.63 0.09 -4.87
CA LYS A 154 -7.62 -0.42 -3.93
C LYS A 154 -6.91 -0.80 -2.63
N VAL A 155 -7.59 -0.53 -1.51
CA VAL A 155 -7.20 -0.97 -0.18
C VAL A 155 -8.40 -1.61 0.52
N GLU A 156 -8.16 -2.76 1.16
CA GLU A 156 -9.10 -3.44 2.04
C GLU A 156 -8.51 -3.39 3.45
N LEU A 157 -9.24 -2.78 4.39
CA LEU A 157 -8.84 -2.73 5.80
C LEU A 157 -9.18 -4.07 6.47
N GLY A 158 -8.16 -4.73 7.02
CA GLY A 158 -8.28 -5.96 7.79
C GLY A 158 -8.40 -5.69 9.29
N LYS A 159 -8.01 -6.68 10.09
CA LYS A 159 -8.11 -6.64 11.54
C LYS A 159 -7.23 -5.53 12.12
N ALA A 160 -7.85 -4.61 12.88
CA ALA A 160 -7.12 -3.62 13.68
C ALA A 160 -6.32 -4.30 14.80
N TRP A 161 -5.15 -3.74 15.12
CA TRP A 161 -4.31 -4.24 16.20
C TRP A 161 -4.93 -3.93 17.57
N ASP A 162 -4.88 -4.90 18.49
CA ASP A 162 -5.49 -4.84 19.83
C ASP A 162 -4.44 -5.27 20.87
N PRO A 163 -3.98 -4.39 21.77
CA PRO A 163 -2.83 -4.61 22.66
C PRO A 163 -3.12 -5.43 23.93
N LYS A 164 -4.15 -6.30 23.93
CA LYS A 164 -4.57 -7.07 25.11
C LYS A 164 -3.57 -8.12 25.57
#